data_AF-A0A656Z492-F1
#
_entry.id   AF-A0A656Z492-F1
#
_cell.length_a   1.000
_cell.length_b   1.000
_cell.length_c   1.000
_cell.angle_alpha   90.00
_cell.angle_beta   90.00
_cell.angle_gamma   90.00
#
_symmetry.space_group_name_H-M   'P 1'
#
loop_
_entity.id
_entity.type
_entity.pdbx_description
1 polymer ?
#
loop_
_entity_poly.entity_id
_entity_poly.type
_entity_poly.pdbx_seq_one_letter_code
_entity_poly.pdbx_strand_id
1 'polypeptide(L)'
;MTQPTATRQRPLSPHLSIYRPKITMTMSIIHRITGGALYFGTLLLAAWLIAAAIGEDAFNMVSWVYGSWIGYLVLFGYTWALLHHLAG
;
A
#
# COMPACT_ATOMS: atom_id res chain seq x y z
N MET A 1 15.40 -51.55 -7.85
CA MET A 1 15.05 -50.17 -7.47
C MET A 1 14.63 -49.43 -8.73
N THR A 2 13.33 -49.38 -9.01
CA THR A 2 12.75 -48.60 -10.12
C THR A 2 12.63 -47.15 -9.67
N GLN A 3 13.40 -46.25 -10.28
CA GLN A 3 13.27 -44.81 -10.06
C GLN A 3 11.85 -44.37 -10.47
N PRO A 4 11.12 -43.62 -9.64
CA PRO A 4 9.81 -43.11 -10.03
C PRO A 4 9.98 -42.11 -11.17
N THR A 5 9.35 -42.38 -12.30
CA THR A 5 9.32 -41.47 -13.45
C THR A 5 8.68 -40.15 -13.02
N ALA A 6 9.44 -39.06 -13.04
CA ALA A 6 8.90 -37.73 -12.74
C ALA A 6 7.73 -37.43 -13.69
N THR A 7 6.53 -37.32 -13.14
CA THR A 7 5.33 -37.00 -13.91
C THR A 7 5.44 -35.57 -14.45
N ARG A 8 5.45 -35.42 -15.78
CA ARG A 8 5.46 -34.10 -16.44
C ARG A 8 4.21 -33.32 -16.00
N GLN A 9 4.40 -32.24 -15.24
CA GLN A 9 3.30 -31.37 -14.82
C GLN A 9 2.62 -30.74 -16.04
N ARG A 10 1.28 -30.69 -16.00
CA ARG A 10 0.48 -30.06 -17.05
C ARG A 10 0.70 -28.55 -17.02
N PRO A 11 0.77 -27.87 -18.18
CA PRO A 11 0.94 -26.43 -18.22
C PRO A 11 -0.30 -25.71 -17.67
N LEU A 12 -0.09 -24.57 -17.02
CA LEU A 12 -1.15 -23.68 -16.58
C LEU A 12 -1.74 -22.94 -17.78
N SER A 13 -3.06 -22.79 -17.85
CA SER A 13 -3.67 -21.97 -18.89
C SER A 13 -3.31 -20.48 -18.70
N PRO A 14 -3.21 -19.71 -19.81
CA PRO A 14 -3.08 -18.27 -19.72
C PRO A 14 -4.27 -17.67 -18.97
N HIS A 15 -3.99 -16.73 -18.06
CA HIS A 15 -5.00 -16.12 -17.17
C HIS A 15 -4.80 -14.61 -17.13
N LEU A 16 -4.01 -14.08 -16.18
CA LEU A 16 -3.85 -12.63 -15.97
C LEU A 16 -3.30 -11.90 -17.20
N SER A 17 -2.43 -12.55 -17.98
CA SER A 17 -1.82 -11.95 -19.17
C SER A 17 -2.79 -11.73 -20.34
N ILE A 18 -3.92 -12.46 -20.38
CA ILE A 18 -4.92 -12.35 -21.45
C ILE A 18 -6.27 -11.79 -20.97
N TYR A 19 -6.47 -11.69 -19.65
CA TYR A 19 -7.73 -11.24 -19.07
C TYR A 19 -7.89 -9.72 -19.23
N ARG A 20 -9.11 -9.28 -19.58
CA ARG A 20 -9.46 -7.85 -19.65
C ARG A 20 -9.97 -7.38 -18.28
N PRO A 21 -9.28 -6.46 -17.59
CA PRO A 21 -9.72 -5.97 -16.29
C PRO A 21 -11.10 -5.32 -16.35
N LYS A 22 -11.99 -5.69 -15.42
CA LYS A 22 -13.29 -5.01 -15.20
C LYS A 22 -13.16 -4.02 -14.06
N ILE A 23 -14.00 -2.98 -14.07
CA ILE A 23 -13.93 -1.92 -13.04
C ILE A 23 -14.04 -2.46 -11.61
N THR A 24 -14.90 -3.46 -11.36
CA THR A 24 -15.04 -4.08 -10.03
C THR A 24 -13.79 -4.87 -9.60
N MET A 25 -13.10 -5.52 -10.54
CA MET A 25 -11.83 -6.20 -10.27
C MET A 25 -10.72 -5.20 -9.98
N THR A 26 -10.63 -4.14 -10.79
CA THR A 26 -9.68 -3.05 -10.58
C THR A 26 -9.92 -2.36 -9.23
N MET A 27 -11.17 -2.08 -8.87
CA MET A 27 -11.52 -1.51 -7.57
C MET A 27 -11.07 -2.42 -6.43
N SER A 28 -11.32 -3.74 -6.54
CA SER A 28 -10.91 -4.71 -5.52
C SER A 28 -9.39 -4.77 -5.32
N ILE A 29 -8.59 -4.78 -6.41
CA ILE A 29 -7.13 -4.83 -6.26
C ILE A 29 -6.58 -3.51 -5.73
N ILE A 30 -7.13 -2.36 -6.15
CA ILE A 30 -6.72 -1.06 -5.60
C ILE A 30 -7.08 -0.97 -4.12
N HIS A 31 -8.26 -1.41 -3.70
CA HIS A 31 -8.65 -1.44 -2.28
C HIS A 31 -7.67 -2.27 -1.42
N ARG A 32 -7.21 -3.42 -1.94
CA ARG A 32 -6.20 -4.25 -1.25
C ARG A 32 -4.85 -3.54 -1.15
N ILE A 33 -4.42 -2.90 -2.24
CA ILE A 33 -3.16 -2.15 -2.27
C ILE A 33 -3.23 -0.96 -1.31
N THR A 34 -4.32 -0.20 -1.31
CA THR A 34 -4.50 0.94 -0.40
C THR A 34 -4.60 0.49 1.06
N GLY A 35 -5.24 -0.65 1.35
CA GLY A 35 -5.24 -1.24 2.69
C GLY A 35 -3.82 -1.59 3.18
N GLY A 36 -3.01 -2.22 2.33
CA GLY A 36 -1.60 -2.49 2.62
C GLY A 36 -0.77 -1.22 2.79
N ALA A 37 -0.99 -0.21 1.94
CA ALA A 37 -0.33 1.09 2.06
C ALA A 37 -0.70 1.80 3.36
N LEU A 38 -1.96 1.77 3.78
CA LEU A 38 -2.43 2.36 5.02
C LEU A 38 -1.85 1.67 6.24
N TYR A 39 -1.72 0.34 6.24
CA TYR A 39 -1.09 -0.40 7.34
C TYR A 39 0.28 0.18 7.72
N PHE A 40 1.16 0.38 6.72
CA PHE A 40 2.44 1.04 6.93
C PHE A 40 2.32 2.55 7.09
N GLY A 41 1.40 3.18 6.35
CA GLY A 41 1.14 4.61 6.37
C GLY A 41 0.69 5.13 7.73
N THR A 42 0.05 4.31 8.57
CA THR A 42 -0.32 4.68 9.94
C THR A 42 0.87 5.14 10.77
N LEU A 43 2.09 4.69 10.44
CA LEU A 43 3.33 5.16 11.06
C LEU A 43 3.54 6.66 10.86
N LEU A 44 3.06 7.24 9.76
CA LEU A 44 3.13 8.68 9.53
C LEU A 44 2.30 9.45 10.56
N LEU A 45 1.08 9.00 10.81
CA LEU A 45 0.22 9.60 11.83
C LEU A 45 0.79 9.39 13.23
N ALA A 46 1.27 8.18 13.53
CA ALA A 46 1.90 7.87 14.80
C ALA A 46 3.13 8.74 15.07
N ALA A 47 4.04 8.88 14.10
CA ALA A 47 5.23 9.72 14.22
C ALA A 47 4.87 11.19 14.49
N TRP A 48 3.84 11.71 13.82
CA TRP A 48 3.37 13.08 14.02
C TRP A 48 2.77 13.30 15.41
N LEU A 49 1.93 12.37 15.89
CA LEU A 49 1.34 12.43 17.23
C LEU A 49 2.39 12.26 18.34
N ILE A 50 3.33 11.34 18.16
CA ILE A 50 4.44 11.14 19.11
C ILE A 50 5.31 12.40 19.19
N ALA A 51 5.66 12.99 18.04
CA ALA A 51 6.43 14.23 18.02
C ALA A 51 5.68 15.39 18.71
N ALA A 52 4.37 15.50 18.49
CA ALA A 52 3.52 16.48 19.18
C ALA A 52 3.49 16.27 20.70
N ALA A 53 3.61 15.03 21.18
CA ALA A 53 3.65 14.71 22.60
C ALA A 53 5.04 14.92 23.25
N ILE A 54 6.13 14.83 22.47
CA ILE A 54 7.51 14.99 22.98
C ILE A 54 7.83 16.46 23.27
N GLY A 55 7.46 17.36 22.38
CA GLY A 55 7.74 18.78 22.53
C GLY A 55 8.02 19.50 21.20
N GLU A 56 8.23 20.81 21.30
CA GLU A 56 8.29 21.73 20.16
C GLU A 56 9.38 21.35 19.14
N ASP A 57 10.61 21.07 19.57
CA ASP A 57 11.72 20.76 18.67
C ASP A 57 11.44 19.51 17.82
N ALA A 58 10.91 18.44 18.45
CA ALA A 58 10.57 17.21 17.76
C ALA A 58 9.40 17.42 16.77
N PHE A 59 8.38 18.17 17.19
CA PHE A 59 7.25 18.50 16.33
C PHE A 59 7.65 19.35 15.13
N ASN A 60 8.51 20.35 15.33
CA ASN A 60 9.03 21.21 14.27
C ASN A 60 9.86 20.40 13.25
N MET A 61 10.68 19.45 13.71
CA MET A 61 11.42 18.56 12.82
C MET A 61 10.49 17.73 11.93
N VAL A 62 9.50 17.04 12.52
CA VAL A 62 8.55 16.21 11.74
C VAL A 62 7.72 17.08 10.80
N SER A 63 7.25 18.23 11.28
CA SER A 63 6.47 19.19 10.48
C SER A 63 7.27 19.74 9.30
N TRP A 64 8.58 19.98 9.47
CA TRP A 64 9.46 20.39 8.36
C TRP A 64 9.59 19.29 7.31
N VAL A 65 9.77 18.02 7.72
CA VAL A 65 9.81 16.88 6.78
C VAL A 65 8.47 16.74 6.04
N TYR A 66 7.35 16.83 6.75
CA TYR A 66 6.01 16.68 6.19
C TYR A 66 5.60 17.86 5.30
N GLY A 67 6.10 19.06 5.62
CA GLY A 67 5.91 20.28 4.82
C GLY A 67 6.85 20.38 3.61
N SER A 68 7.79 19.45 3.44
CA SER A 68 8.58 19.38 2.22
C SER A 68 7.72 18.94 1.03
N TRP A 69 8.16 19.26 -0.19
CA TRP A 69 7.46 18.81 -1.42
C TRP A 69 7.21 17.29 -1.44
N ILE A 70 8.21 16.49 -1.04
CA ILE A 70 8.09 15.04 -0.97
C ILE A 70 7.12 14.64 0.15
N GLY A 71 7.19 15.31 1.31
CA GLY A 71 6.26 15.12 2.42
C GLY A 71 4.81 15.31 1.99
N TYR A 72 4.51 16.40 1.28
CA TYR A 72 3.17 16.65 0.74
C TYR A 72 2.72 15.59 -0.27
N LEU A 73 3.61 15.13 -1.15
CA LEU A 73 3.27 14.05 -2.10
C LEU A 73 2.91 12.75 -1.36
N VAL A 74 3.66 12.39 -0.32
CA VAL A 74 3.39 11.21 0.52
C VAL A 74 2.08 11.38 1.29
N LEU A 75 1.84 12.53 1.92
CA LEU A 75 0.62 12.80 2.69
C LEU A 75 -0.62 12.88 1.81
N PHE A 76 -0.49 13.42 0.59
CA PHE A 76 -1.55 13.38 -0.42
C PHE A 76 -1.88 11.95 -0.81
N GLY A 77 -0.85 11.13 -1.10
CA GLY A 77 -1.02 9.70 -1.38
C GLY A 77 -1.67 8.94 -0.22
N TYR A 78 -1.26 9.22 1.02
CA TYR A 78 -1.86 8.65 2.23
C TYR A 78 -3.35 9.03 2.36
N THR A 79 -3.68 10.31 2.17
CA THR A 79 -5.06 10.79 2.22
C THR A 79 -5.92 10.15 1.12
N TRP A 80 -5.40 10.07 -0.11
CA TRP A 80 -6.10 9.42 -1.21
C TRP A 80 -6.31 7.92 -0.95
N ALA A 81 -5.28 7.22 -0.46
CA ALA A 81 -5.39 5.81 -0.08
C ALA A 81 -6.43 5.60 1.03
N LEU A 82 -6.48 6.50 2.01
CA LEU A 82 -7.47 6.47 3.10
C LEU A 82 -8.89 6.60 2.55
N LEU A 83 -9.14 7.61 1.70
CA LEU A 83 -10.46 7.83 1.10
C LEU A 83 -10.88 6.68 0.19
N HIS A 84 -9.96 6.19 -0.66
CA HIS A 84 -10.23 5.06 -1.55
C HIS A 84 -10.51 3.78 -0.78
N HIS A 85 -9.76 3.48 0.28
CA HIS A 85 -9.99 2.29 1.10
C HIS A 85 -11.28 2.36 1.92
N LEU A 86 -11.66 3.57 2.35
CA LEU A 86 -12.90 3.80 3.09
C LEU A 86 -14.15 3.64 2.19
N ALA A 87 -14.10 4.18 0.96
CA ALA A 87 -15.26 4.29 0.08
C ALA A 87 -15.30 3.27 -1.08
N GLY A 88 -14.25 2.48 -1.24
CA GLY A 88 -14.07 1.51 -2.31
C GLY A 88 -14.21 0.07 -1.88
#